data_AF-K1QX43-F1
#
_entry.id   AF-K1QX43-F1
#
_cell.length_a   1.000
_cell.length_b   1.000
_cell.length_c   1.000
_cell.angle_alpha   90.00
_cell.angle_beta   90.00
_cell.angle_gamma   90.00
#
_symmetry.space_group_name_H-M   'P 1'
#
loop_
_entity.id
_entity.type
_entity.pdbx_description
1 polymer ?
#
loop_
_entity_poly.entity_id
_entity_poly.type
_entity_poly.pdbx_seq_one_letter_code
_entity_poly.pdbx_strand_id
1 'polypeptide(L)'
;MKYAYPSDELNPIFCEGRGPDYEDPSNININDVLGDYMLTLVDTLDTLAIMGNVTEFKRAVQLVIDNLSFDKPSTVQVFEVTIRIIGSLLSTHLIITDQEQPFGDLKPTDYNNELLMLANDIASRLLPAFENTATGIPFPRVKLDQGVPEDCINETCTSGAGSLVMEFGVLSRLTGDPIYESYARRAVKRLWEYRSNITGLLGNVINIQTGQWKGQMSGLGAGLDSFYEYLLKTYILFGENEDYKMFKEMYDSIKFHMRRGRLKCNKGDGNPPIYVNVNMKTGETVNHWVDSLQAAWTAVQVLNGDIDEAICSHALYYSIWKKYGVLPERYNWYLRVPEVTFYPLRPELIESTYFLYQATKNPFYLHVGRDILNNLNNYTHAECGYATIHDVNDKTKEDRMESFFLSETCKYLYLLFDKDNHLNKAESRYVFNTEGHVFPIDDRFRRKPWETEGAESEAPSTVLSVVNVKKNSTFSNCETVSDEQKFFMPMKSPYYQQMKSAVGIGD
;
A
#
# COMPACT_ATOMS: atom_id res chain seq x y z
N MET A 1 -18.72 3.14 13.99
CA MET A 1 -19.45 4.12 14.85
C MET A 1 -20.38 3.46 15.87
N LYS A 2 -21.51 2.82 15.52
CA LYS A 2 -22.49 2.34 16.52
C LYS A 2 -21.96 1.27 17.50
N TYR A 3 -21.21 0.29 17.00
CA TYR A 3 -20.88 -0.93 17.75
C TYR A 3 -19.44 -0.99 18.27
N ALA A 4 -18.51 -0.34 17.58
CA ALA A 4 -17.08 -0.46 17.85
C ALA A 4 -16.39 0.86 18.18
N TYR A 5 -17.03 2.04 18.07
CA TYR A 5 -16.37 3.27 18.53
C TYR A 5 -16.36 3.31 20.07
N PRO A 6 -15.24 3.63 20.75
CA PRO A 6 -13.95 4.10 20.23
C PRO A 6 -12.85 3.01 20.13
N SER A 7 -13.21 1.72 20.09
CA SER A 7 -12.26 0.63 19.84
C SER A 7 -11.62 0.74 18.46
N ASP A 8 -10.52 0.01 18.27
CA ASP A 8 -9.72 0.05 17.06
C ASP A 8 -10.42 -0.61 15.87
N GLU A 9 -11.03 -1.77 16.08
CA GLU A 9 -11.69 -2.55 15.04
C GLU A 9 -13.07 -3.06 15.46
N LEU A 10 -13.82 -3.58 14.48
CA LEU A 10 -15.12 -4.21 14.68
C LEU A 10 -14.97 -5.72 14.59
N ASN A 11 -15.60 -6.42 15.52
CA ASN A 11 -15.98 -7.83 15.40
C ASN A 11 -17.40 -7.86 14.78
N PRO A 12 -17.54 -8.09 13.46
CA PRO A 12 -18.78 -7.86 12.70
C PRO A 12 -19.86 -8.94 12.83
N ILE A 13 -19.57 -10.08 13.46
CA ILE A 13 -20.51 -11.17 13.76
C ILE A 13 -21.17 -10.93 15.11
N PHE A 14 -20.41 -10.63 16.17
CA PHE A 14 -20.97 -10.35 17.50
C PHE A 14 -21.28 -8.87 17.76
N CYS A 15 -20.88 -7.98 16.85
CA CYS A 15 -21.15 -6.54 16.92
C CYS A 15 -20.59 -5.85 18.15
N GLU A 16 -19.32 -6.11 18.40
CA GLU A 16 -18.54 -5.55 19.48
C GLU A 16 -17.24 -4.91 18.97
N GLY A 17 -16.68 -4.01 19.77
CA GLY A 17 -15.39 -3.39 19.49
C GLY A 17 -14.24 -4.29 19.90
N ARG A 18 -13.14 -4.23 19.14
CA ARG A 18 -11.89 -4.92 19.38
C ARG A 18 -10.75 -3.91 19.55
N GLY A 19 -9.89 -4.16 20.55
CA GLY A 19 -8.69 -3.37 20.83
C GLY A 19 -7.48 -4.28 21.06
N PRO A 20 -6.41 -3.74 21.67
CA PRO A 20 -5.22 -4.50 22.01
C PRO A 20 -5.53 -5.73 22.87
N ASP A 21 -4.73 -6.77 22.71
CA ASP A 21 -4.72 -7.92 23.60
C ASP A 21 -3.98 -7.56 24.89
N TYR A 22 -4.75 -7.15 25.90
CA TYR A 22 -4.21 -6.81 27.22
C TYR A 22 -3.80 -8.04 28.04
N GLU A 23 -4.34 -9.22 27.72
CA GLU A 23 -4.01 -10.46 28.44
C GLU A 23 -2.65 -11.00 28.00
N ASP A 24 -2.32 -10.84 26.71
CA ASP A 24 -1.03 -11.16 26.13
C ASP A 24 -0.41 -9.95 25.38
N PRO A 25 0.36 -9.09 26.08
CA PRO A 25 1.09 -7.99 25.47
C PRO A 25 2.06 -8.42 24.36
N SER A 26 2.47 -9.70 24.32
CA SER A 26 3.38 -10.24 23.31
C SER A 26 2.68 -10.71 22.04
N ASN A 27 1.34 -10.62 21.98
CA ASN A 27 0.54 -11.02 20.82
C ASN A 27 0.69 -10.04 19.65
N ILE A 28 1.78 -10.21 18.91
CA ILE A 28 2.15 -9.35 17.76
C ILE A 28 1.09 -9.37 16.64
N ASN A 29 0.28 -10.43 16.51
CA ASN A 29 -0.75 -10.51 15.45
C ASN A 29 -1.93 -9.56 15.71
N ILE A 30 -2.03 -9.02 16.92
CA ILE A 30 -3.06 -8.07 17.36
C ILE A 30 -2.42 -6.73 17.70
N ASN A 31 -1.44 -6.73 18.60
CA ASN A 31 -0.90 -5.51 19.20
C ASN A 31 -0.03 -4.69 18.24
N ASP A 32 0.52 -5.29 17.18
CA ASP A 32 1.27 -4.53 16.17
C ASP A 32 0.41 -3.42 15.52
N VAL A 33 -0.90 -3.66 15.42
CA VAL A 33 -1.88 -2.82 14.74
C VAL A 33 -2.86 -2.18 15.72
N LEU A 34 -3.28 -2.86 16.78
CA LEU A 34 -4.28 -2.32 17.72
C LEU A 34 -3.56 -1.65 18.90
N GLY A 35 -3.80 -0.34 19.08
CA GLY A 35 -3.11 0.50 20.05
C GLY A 35 -4.00 1.41 20.90
N ASP A 36 -5.32 1.19 20.91
CA ASP A 36 -6.34 2.02 21.58
C ASP A 36 -6.42 3.46 21.06
N TYR A 37 -6.41 3.60 19.74
CA TYR A 37 -6.38 4.90 19.07
C TYR A 37 -7.46 5.03 18.00
N MET A 38 -8.58 4.31 18.16
CA MET A 38 -9.74 4.36 17.26
C MET A 38 -9.36 4.03 15.81
N LEU A 39 -8.48 3.04 15.62
CA LEU A 39 -7.81 2.74 14.34
C LEU A 39 -8.74 2.86 13.12
N THR A 40 -9.84 2.09 13.08
CA THR A 40 -10.75 2.06 11.92
C THR A 40 -11.36 3.43 11.63
N LEU A 41 -11.66 4.22 12.66
CA LEU A 41 -12.17 5.57 12.47
C LEU A 41 -11.11 6.47 11.84
N VAL A 42 -9.89 6.45 12.37
CA VAL A 42 -8.78 7.24 11.84
C VAL A 42 -8.47 6.83 10.40
N ASP A 43 -8.25 5.55 10.16
CA ASP A 43 -7.89 4.97 8.86
C ASP A 43 -8.95 5.27 7.76
N THR A 44 -10.23 5.40 8.13
CA THR A 44 -11.32 5.63 7.13
C THR A 44 -11.61 7.10 6.83
N LEU A 45 -10.96 8.07 7.50
CA LEU A 45 -11.32 9.50 7.39
C LEU A 45 -11.32 10.02 5.94
N ASP A 46 -10.26 9.77 5.19
CA ASP A 46 -10.15 10.25 3.81
C ASP A 46 -11.11 9.51 2.85
N THR A 47 -11.47 8.26 3.16
CA THR A 47 -12.50 7.51 2.44
C THR A 47 -13.86 8.21 2.54
N LEU A 48 -14.22 8.69 3.73
CA LEU A 48 -15.48 9.43 3.93
C LEU A 48 -15.51 10.72 3.10
N ALA A 49 -14.37 11.41 2.96
CA ALA A 49 -14.24 12.57 2.09
C ALA A 49 -14.43 12.19 0.61
N ILE A 50 -13.76 11.13 0.15
CA ILE A 50 -13.81 10.65 -1.24
C ILE A 50 -15.22 10.21 -1.64
N MET A 51 -15.97 9.60 -0.71
CA MET A 51 -17.37 9.20 -0.92
C MET A 51 -18.37 10.36 -0.85
N GLY A 52 -17.93 11.56 -0.47
CA GLY A 52 -18.75 12.78 -0.50
C GLY A 52 -19.75 12.93 0.65
N ASN A 53 -19.65 12.16 1.74
CA ASN A 53 -20.52 12.32 2.91
C ASN A 53 -19.97 13.41 3.86
N VAL A 54 -20.15 14.67 3.47
CA VAL A 54 -19.60 15.85 4.18
C VAL A 54 -20.00 15.89 5.66
N THR A 55 -21.26 15.57 5.98
CA THR A 55 -21.76 15.64 7.36
C THR A 55 -21.09 14.58 8.24
N GLU A 56 -21.03 13.32 7.80
CA GLU A 56 -20.37 12.28 8.60
C GLU A 56 -18.86 12.47 8.63
N PHE A 57 -18.25 12.98 7.55
CA PHE A 57 -16.83 13.35 7.53
C PHE A 57 -16.50 14.38 8.63
N LYS A 58 -17.21 15.52 8.66
CA LYS A 58 -16.99 16.57 9.68
C LYS A 58 -17.21 16.02 11.10
N ARG A 59 -18.22 15.15 11.29
CA ARG A 59 -18.48 14.47 12.57
C ARG A 59 -17.34 13.54 12.98
N ALA A 60 -16.84 12.72 12.04
CA ALA A 60 -15.74 11.79 12.26
C ALA A 60 -14.44 12.52 12.62
N VAL A 61 -14.10 13.59 11.89
CA VAL A 61 -12.94 14.43 12.19
C VAL A 61 -13.05 15.05 13.59
N GLN A 62 -14.23 15.57 13.96
CA GLN A 62 -14.43 16.13 15.30
C GLN A 62 -14.25 15.08 16.40
N LEU A 63 -14.78 13.86 16.21
CA LEU A 63 -14.59 12.76 17.17
C LEU A 63 -13.11 12.41 17.36
N VAL A 64 -12.34 12.41 16.28
CA VAL A 64 -10.88 12.19 16.32
C VAL A 64 -10.18 13.32 17.07
N ILE A 65 -10.48 14.58 16.76
CA ILE A 65 -9.89 15.74 17.45
C ILE A 65 -10.18 15.71 18.95
N ASP A 66 -11.41 15.36 19.33
CA ASP A 66 -11.86 15.42 20.73
C ASP A 66 -11.36 14.24 21.58
N ASN A 67 -11.10 13.07 20.98
CA ASN A 67 -10.91 11.82 21.74
C ASN A 67 -9.60 11.07 21.45
N LEU A 68 -8.88 11.40 20.37
CA LEU A 68 -7.65 10.68 20.03
C LEU A 68 -6.50 11.07 20.96
N SER A 69 -5.84 10.05 21.54
CA SER A 69 -4.64 10.22 22.35
C SER A 69 -3.70 9.05 22.12
N PHE A 70 -2.43 9.36 21.92
CA PHE A 70 -1.35 8.36 21.76
C PHE A 70 -0.59 8.11 23.06
N ASP A 71 -0.98 8.74 24.18
CA ASP A 71 -0.40 8.45 25.49
C ASP A 71 -1.02 7.17 26.07
N LYS A 72 -0.58 6.03 25.53
CA LYS A 72 -1.11 4.69 25.81
C LYS A 72 0.02 3.72 26.14
N PRO A 73 -0.18 2.77 27.06
CA PRO A 73 0.81 1.74 27.37
C PRO A 73 0.82 0.59 26.34
N SER A 74 0.55 0.90 25.08
CA SER A 74 0.43 -0.07 23.97
C SER A 74 1.74 -0.16 23.20
N THR A 75 2.18 -1.37 22.90
CA THR A 75 3.31 -1.64 21.99
C THR A 75 2.79 -1.85 20.60
N VAL A 76 3.27 -1.06 19.64
CA VAL A 76 2.77 -1.03 18.26
C VAL A 76 3.93 -1.14 17.27
N GLN A 77 3.62 -1.57 16.04
CA GLN A 77 4.61 -1.66 14.97
C GLN A 77 4.76 -0.30 14.27
N VAL A 78 6.01 0.15 14.09
CA VAL A 78 6.34 1.45 13.48
C VAL A 78 5.74 1.57 12.08
N PHE A 79 5.81 0.49 11.30
CA PHE A 79 5.25 0.39 9.95
C PHE A 79 3.74 0.61 9.93
N GLU A 80 2.98 -0.19 10.70
CA GLU A 80 1.52 -0.17 10.71
C GLU A 80 0.97 1.19 11.15
N VAL A 81 1.55 1.78 12.20
CA VAL A 81 1.15 3.13 12.64
C VAL A 81 1.48 4.19 11.59
N THR A 82 2.59 4.06 10.89
CA THR A 82 2.99 5.04 9.87
C THR A 82 2.00 5.04 8.71
N ILE A 83 1.74 3.88 8.12
CA ILE A 83 0.92 3.81 6.91
C ILE A 83 -0.57 4.08 7.20
N ARG A 84 -1.10 3.65 8.36
CA ARG A 84 -2.52 3.80 8.75
C ARG A 84 -2.81 5.15 9.41
N ILE A 85 -2.10 5.46 10.49
CA ILE A 85 -2.42 6.61 11.34
C ILE A 85 -1.81 7.89 10.79
N ILE A 86 -0.48 7.92 10.58
CA ILE A 86 0.17 9.11 10.03
C ILE A 86 -0.32 9.36 8.61
N GLY A 87 -0.41 8.31 7.80
CA GLY A 87 -0.97 8.35 6.44
C GLY A 87 -2.35 9.02 6.40
N SER A 88 -3.31 8.52 7.18
CA SER A 88 -4.67 9.07 7.20
C SER A 88 -4.74 10.49 7.76
N LEU A 89 -4.05 10.78 8.87
CA LEU A 89 -4.09 12.11 9.49
C LEU A 89 -3.54 13.18 8.54
N LEU A 90 -2.45 12.88 7.83
CA LEU A 90 -1.87 13.78 6.83
C LEU A 90 -2.76 13.91 5.60
N SER A 91 -3.23 12.79 5.02
CA SER A 91 -4.15 12.79 3.88
C SER A 91 -5.39 13.64 4.16
N THR A 92 -6.03 13.40 5.31
CA THR A 92 -7.22 14.12 5.75
C THR A 92 -6.93 15.60 6.00
N HIS A 93 -5.80 15.92 6.63
CA HIS A 93 -5.37 17.32 6.82
C HIS A 93 -5.21 18.05 5.49
N LEU A 94 -4.60 17.41 4.50
CA LEU A 94 -4.39 18.00 3.17
C LEU A 94 -5.69 18.17 2.41
N ILE A 95 -6.65 17.23 2.53
CA ILE A 95 -8.00 17.35 1.97
C ILE A 95 -8.75 18.55 2.58
N ILE A 96 -8.71 18.69 3.91
CA ILE A 96 -9.40 19.78 4.63
C ILE A 96 -8.83 21.16 4.29
N THR A 97 -7.51 21.25 4.09
CA THR A 97 -6.80 22.51 3.87
C THR A 97 -6.66 22.89 2.40
N ASP A 98 -7.08 22.02 1.48
CA ASP A 98 -7.09 22.29 0.04
C ASP A 98 -8.02 23.46 -0.29
N GLN A 99 -7.44 24.53 -0.84
CA GLN A 99 -8.16 25.74 -1.23
C GLN A 99 -9.09 25.52 -2.43
N GLU A 100 -8.80 24.53 -3.28
CA GLU A 100 -9.66 24.17 -4.41
C GLU A 100 -10.92 23.43 -3.96
N GLN A 101 -10.92 22.88 -2.74
CA GLN A 101 -12.02 22.08 -2.17
C GLN A 101 -12.55 21.01 -3.14
N PRO A 102 -11.68 20.13 -3.67
CA PRO A 102 -12.07 19.17 -4.71
C PRO A 102 -13.17 18.19 -4.30
N PHE A 103 -13.33 17.98 -2.98
CA PHE A 103 -14.35 17.12 -2.37
C PHE A 103 -15.45 17.91 -1.64
N GLY A 104 -15.56 19.21 -1.92
CA GLY A 104 -16.50 20.13 -1.27
C GLY A 104 -16.00 20.75 0.03
N ASP A 105 -16.86 21.52 0.70
CA ASP A 105 -16.56 22.14 2.00
C ASP A 105 -16.49 21.08 3.11
N LEU A 106 -15.32 20.49 3.27
CA LEU A 106 -15.03 19.47 4.27
C LEU A 106 -14.44 20.05 5.56
N LYS A 107 -14.06 21.33 5.58
CA LYS A 107 -13.39 21.94 6.73
C LYS A 107 -14.35 22.11 7.93
N PRO A 108 -14.05 21.54 9.11
CA PRO A 108 -14.76 21.85 10.35
C PRO A 108 -14.59 23.34 10.73
N THR A 109 -15.60 23.94 11.37
CA THR A 109 -15.71 25.40 11.59
C THR A 109 -14.48 26.01 12.26
N ASP A 110 -13.88 25.34 13.24
CA ASP A 110 -12.76 25.86 14.04
C ASP A 110 -11.46 25.08 13.82
N TYR A 111 -11.33 24.38 12.69
CA TYR A 111 -10.16 23.57 12.40
C TYR A 111 -8.88 24.41 12.28
N ASN A 112 -7.91 24.12 13.15
CA ASN A 112 -6.62 24.78 13.31
C ASN A 112 -5.44 23.77 13.29
N ASN A 113 -5.42 22.90 12.29
CA ASN A 113 -4.35 21.93 12.02
C ASN A 113 -4.20 20.81 13.08
N GLU A 114 -5.26 20.50 13.82
CA GLU A 114 -5.24 19.50 14.89
C GLU A 114 -4.79 18.13 14.39
N LEU A 115 -5.20 17.72 13.19
CA LEU A 115 -4.76 16.44 12.61
C LEU A 115 -3.27 16.42 12.27
N LEU A 116 -2.70 17.56 11.84
CA LEU A 116 -1.25 17.68 11.62
C LEU A 116 -0.49 17.63 12.95
N MET A 117 -1.03 18.24 14.01
CA MET A 117 -0.47 18.15 15.35
C MET A 117 -0.50 16.71 15.89
N LEU A 118 -1.60 15.99 15.68
CA LEU A 118 -1.72 14.58 16.02
C LEU A 118 -0.73 13.71 15.23
N ALA A 119 -0.59 13.95 13.92
CA ALA A 119 0.41 13.26 13.09
C ALA A 119 1.84 13.50 13.58
N ASN A 120 2.16 14.74 13.99
CA ASN A 120 3.45 15.07 14.58
C ASN A 120 3.69 14.40 15.94
N ASP A 121 2.67 14.34 16.82
CA ASP A 121 2.77 13.66 18.13
C ASP A 121 3.08 12.18 17.96
N ILE A 122 2.28 11.45 17.17
CA ILE A 122 2.52 10.03 16.97
C ILE A 122 3.87 9.77 16.29
N ALA A 123 4.25 10.55 15.26
CA ALA A 123 5.54 10.41 14.61
C ALA A 123 6.72 10.63 15.57
N SER A 124 6.60 11.61 16.47
CA SER A 124 7.60 11.86 17.53
C SER A 124 7.77 10.65 18.45
N ARG A 125 6.68 9.97 18.79
CA ARG A 125 6.69 8.74 19.61
C ARG A 125 7.32 7.54 18.89
N LEU A 126 7.39 7.55 17.56
CA LEU A 126 8.07 6.52 16.77
C LEU A 126 9.58 6.75 16.63
N LEU A 127 10.07 7.98 16.84
CA LEU A 127 11.49 8.33 16.67
C LEU A 127 12.48 7.47 17.49
N PRO A 128 12.17 7.04 18.74
CA PRO A 128 13.04 6.14 19.49
C PRO A 128 13.40 4.85 18.75
N ALA A 129 12.55 4.38 17.81
CA ALA A 129 12.85 3.21 16.99
C ALA A 129 14.12 3.37 16.14
N PHE A 130 14.48 4.60 15.79
CA PHE A 130 15.64 4.90 14.95
C PHE A 130 16.92 5.18 15.75
N GLU A 131 16.82 5.22 17.07
CA GLU A 131 17.93 5.42 17.99
C GLU A 131 18.55 4.08 18.39
N ASN A 132 19.83 4.08 18.77
CA ASN A 132 20.53 2.89 19.25
C ASN A 132 20.55 1.69 18.28
N THR A 133 20.48 1.96 16.97
CA THR A 133 20.67 0.97 15.91
C THR A 133 22.01 1.20 15.22
N ALA A 134 22.88 0.19 15.19
CA ALA A 134 24.21 0.34 14.60
C ALA A 134 24.17 0.56 13.08
N THR A 135 23.13 0.06 12.41
CA THR A 135 22.94 0.26 10.96
C THR A 135 22.21 1.57 10.63
N GLY A 136 21.36 2.08 11.54
CA GLY A 136 20.43 3.17 11.26
C GLY A 136 19.06 2.73 10.70
N ILE A 137 18.84 1.42 10.55
CA ILE A 137 17.54 0.79 10.25
C ILE A 137 16.73 0.72 11.56
N PRO A 138 15.43 1.09 11.58
CA PRO A 138 14.67 1.19 12.82
C PRO A 138 14.35 -0.18 13.44
N PHE A 139 14.20 -0.19 14.77
CA PHE A 139 13.48 -1.26 15.47
C PHE A 139 12.06 -1.39 14.91
N PRO A 140 11.48 -2.61 14.87
CA PRO A 140 10.15 -2.81 14.32
C PRO A 140 9.04 -2.21 15.19
N ARG A 141 9.26 -2.05 16.50
CA ARG A 141 8.21 -1.73 17.48
C ARG A 141 8.63 -0.65 18.45
N VAL A 142 7.63 0.09 18.92
CA VAL A 142 7.74 1.04 20.03
C VAL A 142 6.53 0.90 20.93
N LYS A 143 6.73 1.15 22.21
CA LYS A 143 5.67 1.39 23.17
C LYS A 143 5.39 2.89 23.24
N LEU A 144 4.13 3.28 23.02
CA LEU A 144 3.77 4.67 22.74
C LEU A 144 4.05 5.66 23.90
N ASP A 145 4.12 5.16 25.13
CA ASP A 145 4.42 5.94 26.35
C ASP A 145 5.91 5.88 26.77
N GLN A 146 6.70 4.94 26.25
CA GLN A 146 8.03 4.61 26.79
C GLN A 146 9.15 4.49 25.75
N GLY A 147 8.85 4.44 24.45
CA GLY A 147 9.83 4.21 23.38
C GLY A 147 10.08 2.72 23.12
N VAL A 148 11.30 2.33 22.73
CA VAL A 148 11.60 0.94 22.34
C VAL A 148 11.53 0.00 23.57
N PRO A 149 10.73 -1.09 23.54
CA PRO A 149 10.69 -2.07 24.62
C PRO A 149 12.07 -2.72 24.89
N GLU A 150 12.39 -3.02 26.16
CA GLU A 150 13.68 -3.60 26.54
C GLU A 150 13.94 -4.98 25.90
N ASP A 151 12.89 -5.75 25.65
CA ASP A 151 12.89 -7.07 25.04
C ASP A 151 12.64 -7.04 23.52
N CYS A 152 12.65 -5.85 22.90
CA CYS A 152 12.40 -5.71 21.48
C CYS A 152 13.44 -6.48 20.64
N ILE A 153 12.95 -7.24 19.66
CA ILE A 153 13.80 -7.99 18.74
C ILE A 153 14.63 -7.03 17.86
N ASN A 154 15.85 -7.47 17.52
CA ASN A 154 16.76 -6.75 16.63
C ASN A 154 16.53 -7.08 15.15
N GLU A 155 15.35 -7.59 14.79
CA GLU A 155 15.02 -8.06 13.45
C GLU A 155 13.80 -7.31 12.93
N THR A 156 13.86 -6.86 11.69
CA THR A 156 12.76 -6.17 11.02
C THR A 156 12.65 -6.64 9.57
N CYS A 157 11.47 -6.48 8.98
CA CYS A 157 11.26 -6.76 7.55
C CYS A 157 11.63 -5.56 6.68
N THR A 158 11.85 -5.81 5.39
CA THR A 158 12.28 -4.78 4.43
C THR A 158 11.22 -3.71 4.23
N SER A 159 9.95 -4.08 4.05
CA SER A 159 8.85 -3.11 3.99
C SER A 159 8.68 -2.36 5.31
N GLY A 160 8.75 -3.07 6.45
CA GLY A 160 8.55 -2.46 7.76
C GLY A 160 9.56 -1.35 8.11
N ALA A 161 10.80 -1.47 7.62
CA ALA A 161 11.81 -0.42 7.77
C ALA A 161 11.86 0.60 6.62
N GLY A 162 11.35 0.23 5.45
CA GLY A 162 11.55 0.98 4.21
C GLY A 162 10.35 1.81 3.75
N SER A 163 9.15 1.49 4.23
CA SER A 163 7.89 2.09 3.77
C SER A 163 7.41 3.20 4.71
N LEU A 164 8.31 4.12 5.06
CA LEU A 164 8.03 5.23 6.00
C LEU A 164 8.18 6.61 5.36
N VAL A 165 8.82 6.66 4.19
CA VAL A 165 9.33 7.91 3.60
C VAL A 165 8.23 8.84 3.10
N MET A 166 7.12 8.31 2.57
CA MET A 166 6.04 9.18 2.08
C MET A 166 5.45 10.00 3.23
N GLU A 167 5.06 9.35 4.32
CA GLU A 167 4.43 9.98 5.48
C GLU A 167 5.41 10.88 6.23
N PHE A 168 6.60 10.36 6.55
CA PHE A 168 7.61 11.13 7.28
C PHE A 168 8.12 12.32 6.44
N GLY A 169 8.25 12.13 5.12
CA GLY A 169 8.60 13.20 4.19
C GLY A 169 7.53 14.29 4.13
N VAL A 170 6.25 13.91 3.94
CA VAL A 170 5.14 14.87 3.94
C VAL A 170 5.07 15.62 5.27
N LEU A 171 5.17 14.91 6.40
CA LEU A 171 5.16 15.53 7.72
C LEU A 171 6.29 16.55 7.86
N SER A 172 7.54 16.17 7.55
CA SER A 172 8.68 17.08 7.58
C SER A 172 8.46 18.32 6.72
N ARG A 173 7.95 18.16 5.49
CA ARG A 173 7.71 19.28 4.55
C ARG A 173 6.61 20.22 5.06
N LEU A 174 5.59 19.71 5.76
CA LEU A 174 4.52 20.53 6.33
C LEU A 174 4.94 21.25 7.62
N THR A 175 5.74 20.61 8.47
CA THR A 175 6.19 21.19 9.76
C THR A 175 7.46 22.03 9.63
N GLY A 176 8.25 21.81 8.57
CA GLY A 176 9.58 22.38 8.39
C GLY A 176 10.67 21.66 9.19
N ASP A 177 10.35 20.57 9.90
CA ASP A 177 11.30 19.79 10.68
C ASP A 177 11.90 18.64 9.85
N PRO A 178 13.21 18.64 9.53
CA PRO A 178 13.83 17.62 8.69
C PRO A 178 13.94 16.24 9.35
N ILE A 179 13.71 16.11 10.66
CA ILE A 179 14.08 14.93 11.43
C ILE A 179 13.39 13.65 10.90
N TYR A 180 12.10 13.73 10.59
CA TYR A 180 11.31 12.59 10.13
C TYR A 180 11.79 12.10 8.76
N GLU A 181 11.81 12.97 7.75
CA GLU A 181 12.29 12.63 6.40
C GLU A 181 13.72 12.07 6.46
N SER A 182 14.59 12.68 7.27
CA SER A 182 15.99 12.24 7.41
C SER A 182 16.12 10.81 7.94
N TYR A 183 15.35 10.45 8.96
CA TYR A 183 15.35 9.09 9.51
C TYR A 183 14.82 8.05 8.52
N ALA A 184 13.70 8.34 7.86
CA ALA A 184 13.10 7.43 6.89
C ALA A 184 14.01 7.24 5.65
N ARG A 185 14.57 8.32 5.10
CA ARG A 185 15.53 8.27 3.98
C ARG A 185 16.79 7.49 4.34
N ARG A 186 17.30 7.66 5.56
CA ARG A 186 18.45 6.90 6.06
C ARG A 186 18.15 5.40 6.07
N ALA A 187 16.97 4.98 6.54
CA ALA A 187 16.59 3.57 6.57
C ALA A 187 16.56 2.95 5.16
N VAL A 188 15.93 3.63 4.19
CA VAL A 188 15.91 3.19 2.78
C VAL A 188 17.32 3.07 2.20
N LYS A 189 18.17 4.08 2.42
CA LYS A 189 19.56 4.05 1.96
C LYS A 189 20.34 2.86 2.54
N ARG A 190 20.14 2.56 3.82
CA ARG A 190 20.80 1.41 4.47
C ARG A 190 20.31 0.08 3.92
N LEU A 191 19.00 -0.11 3.74
CA LEU A 191 18.45 -1.29 3.07
C LEU A 191 19.05 -1.45 1.66
N TRP A 192 19.15 -0.35 0.91
CA TRP A 192 19.75 -0.31 -0.42
C TRP A 192 21.23 -0.73 -0.44
N GLU A 193 22.01 -0.33 0.57
CA GLU A 193 23.41 -0.71 0.75
C GLU A 193 23.60 -2.20 1.09
N TYR A 194 22.64 -2.82 1.80
CA TYR A 194 22.71 -4.23 2.21
C TYR A 194 22.25 -5.24 1.17
N ARG A 195 21.84 -4.80 -0.03
CA ARG A 195 21.41 -5.70 -1.11
C ARG A 195 22.49 -6.70 -1.51
N SER A 196 22.06 -7.82 -2.10
CA SER A 196 22.96 -8.78 -2.73
C SER A 196 23.81 -8.10 -3.81
N ASN A 197 25.13 -8.22 -3.71
CA ASN A 197 26.05 -7.74 -4.74
C ASN A 197 26.01 -8.58 -6.04
N ILE A 198 25.35 -9.74 -6.02
CA ILE A 198 25.24 -10.64 -7.18
C ILE A 198 23.97 -10.32 -7.98
N THR A 199 22.82 -10.29 -7.31
CA THR A 199 21.50 -10.15 -7.95
C THR A 199 20.97 -8.72 -7.86
N GLY A 200 21.40 -7.94 -6.88
CA GLY A 200 20.80 -6.66 -6.52
C GLY A 200 19.54 -6.76 -5.67
N LEU A 201 19.12 -7.96 -5.26
CA LEU A 201 17.89 -8.20 -4.47
C LEU A 201 18.08 -8.01 -2.96
N LEU A 202 16.96 -7.80 -2.26
CA LEU A 202 16.84 -7.69 -0.80
C LEU A 202 16.31 -9.01 -0.22
N GLY A 203 16.66 -9.31 1.03
CA GLY A 203 16.00 -10.36 1.81
C GLY A 203 14.71 -9.84 2.46
N ASN A 204 13.96 -10.72 3.11
CA ASN A 204 12.70 -10.35 3.77
C ASN A 204 12.86 -9.98 5.25
N VAL A 205 13.96 -10.38 5.91
CA VAL A 205 14.23 -10.05 7.33
C VAL A 205 15.70 -9.71 7.55
N ILE A 206 15.97 -8.53 8.09
CA ILE A 206 17.31 -8.01 8.37
C ILE A 206 17.52 -7.78 9.87
N ASN A 207 18.72 -8.08 10.34
CA ASN A 207 19.14 -7.71 11.69
C ASN A 207 19.66 -6.27 11.72
N ILE A 208 19.01 -5.41 12.51
CA ILE A 208 19.24 -3.96 12.53
C ILE A 208 20.56 -3.53 13.19
N GLN A 209 21.23 -4.44 13.90
CA GLN A 209 22.52 -4.17 14.54
C GLN A 209 23.70 -4.60 13.66
N THR A 210 23.54 -5.69 12.91
CA THR A 210 24.62 -6.28 12.11
C THR A 210 24.49 -6.01 10.61
N GLY A 211 23.29 -5.67 10.14
CA GLY A 211 22.96 -5.62 8.71
C GLY A 211 22.86 -7.01 8.05
N GLN A 212 22.90 -8.09 8.84
CA GLN A 212 22.81 -9.44 8.30
C GLN A 212 21.36 -9.80 7.96
N TRP A 213 21.13 -10.25 6.73
CA TRP A 213 19.86 -10.88 6.33
C TRP A 213 19.67 -12.23 7.00
N LYS A 214 18.69 -12.30 7.92
CA LYS A 214 18.21 -13.53 8.58
C LYS A 214 17.25 -14.27 7.68
N GLY A 215 16.34 -13.54 7.04
CA GLY A 215 15.47 -14.01 5.98
C GLY A 215 16.06 -13.65 4.61
N GLN A 216 16.37 -14.67 3.80
CA GLN A 216 16.97 -14.50 2.47
C GLN A 216 15.99 -14.77 1.33
N MET A 217 14.70 -14.94 1.64
CA MET A 217 13.65 -14.97 0.63
C MET A 217 13.47 -13.56 0.08
N SER A 218 13.39 -13.45 -1.24
CA SER A 218 13.09 -12.23 -1.97
C SER A 218 11.88 -12.51 -2.86
N GLY A 219 10.92 -11.62 -2.84
CA GLY A 219 9.62 -11.79 -3.45
C GLY A 219 8.90 -10.45 -3.53
N LEU A 220 7.66 -10.48 -4.00
CA LEU A 220 6.86 -9.28 -4.22
C LEU A 220 5.66 -9.16 -3.27
N GLY A 221 5.59 -10.06 -2.30
CA GLY A 221 4.55 -10.10 -1.28
C GLY A 221 5.06 -9.69 0.10
N ALA A 222 4.47 -10.30 1.11
CA ALA A 222 4.58 -9.85 2.50
C ALA A 222 6.04 -9.65 2.96
N GLY A 223 6.31 -8.45 3.48
CA GLY A 223 7.60 -8.07 4.08
C GLY A 223 8.59 -7.40 3.11
N LEU A 224 8.22 -7.22 1.83
CA LEU A 224 9.04 -6.64 0.77
C LEU A 224 8.25 -5.72 -0.16
N ASP A 225 7.03 -6.11 -0.52
CA ASP A 225 6.04 -5.37 -1.33
C ASP A 225 6.19 -3.84 -1.33
N SER A 226 5.79 -3.18 -0.25
CA SER A 226 5.63 -1.73 -0.20
C SER A 226 6.95 -0.96 -0.21
N PHE A 227 8.08 -1.62 0.06
CA PHE A 227 9.40 -1.00 -0.13
C PHE A 227 9.61 -0.64 -1.61
N TYR A 228 9.27 -1.56 -2.52
CA TYR A 228 9.42 -1.32 -3.96
C TYR A 228 8.43 -0.27 -4.45
N GLU A 229 7.20 -0.32 -3.94
CA GLU A 229 6.16 0.66 -4.19
C GLU A 229 6.63 2.07 -3.79
N TYR A 230 7.21 2.22 -2.59
CA TYR A 230 7.65 3.52 -2.08
C TYR A 230 8.82 4.08 -2.86
N LEU A 231 9.75 3.27 -3.40
CA LEU A 231 10.80 3.80 -4.27
C LEU A 231 10.22 4.53 -5.51
N LEU A 232 9.11 4.04 -6.08
CA LEU A 232 8.44 4.73 -7.18
C LEU A 232 7.57 5.90 -6.71
N LYS A 233 6.74 5.67 -5.68
CA LYS A 233 5.77 6.68 -5.23
C LYS A 233 6.42 7.89 -4.56
N THR A 234 7.55 7.71 -3.87
CA THR A 234 8.34 8.83 -3.32
C THR A 234 8.98 9.67 -4.42
N TYR A 235 9.43 9.08 -5.52
CA TYR A 235 9.85 9.83 -6.69
C TYR A 235 8.70 10.65 -7.27
N ILE A 236 7.51 10.05 -7.43
CA ILE A 236 6.33 10.76 -7.95
C ILE A 236 5.96 11.96 -7.06
N LEU A 237 6.01 11.77 -5.74
CA LEU A 237 5.61 12.78 -4.77
C LEU A 237 6.67 13.89 -4.59
N PHE A 238 7.92 13.52 -4.34
CA PHE A 238 9.00 14.45 -3.96
C PHE A 238 9.90 14.86 -5.13
N GLY A 239 9.95 14.08 -6.22
CA GLY A 239 10.75 14.37 -7.40
C GLY A 239 12.25 14.04 -7.27
N GLU A 240 12.67 13.27 -6.26
CA GLU A 240 14.09 12.94 -6.05
C GLU A 240 14.56 11.84 -7.00
N ASN A 241 15.50 12.15 -7.89
CA ASN A 241 15.98 11.22 -8.92
C ASN A 241 16.61 9.93 -8.37
N GLU A 242 17.14 9.97 -7.13
CA GLU A 242 17.71 8.80 -6.48
C GLU A 242 16.66 7.70 -6.27
N ASP A 243 15.44 8.07 -5.86
CA ASP A 243 14.32 7.14 -5.64
C ASP A 243 13.97 6.38 -6.91
N TYR A 244 13.81 7.10 -8.03
CA TYR A 244 13.51 6.49 -9.32
C TYR A 244 14.64 5.60 -9.82
N LYS A 245 15.90 6.01 -9.60
CA LYS A 245 17.06 5.20 -9.97
C LYS A 245 17.07 3.88 -9.19
N MET A 246 16.84 3.94 -7.88
CA MET A 246 16.73 2.75 -7.04
C MET A 246 15.58 1.85 -7.50
N PHE A 247 14.39 2.42 -7.74
CA PHE A 247 13.24 1.69 -8.25
C PHE A 247 13.54 0.98 -9.58
N LYS A 248 14.08 1.70 -10.56
CA LYS A 248 14.37 1.17 -11.90
C LYS A 248 15.37 0.01 -11.83
N GLU A 249 16.47 0.18 -11.11
CA GLU A 249 17.47 -0.88 -10.91
C GLU A 249 16.86 -2.11 -10.23
N MET A 250 15.99 -1.90 -9.25
CA MET A 250 15.30 -2.99 -8.56
C MET A 250 14.27 -3.68 -9.46
N TYR A 251 13.49 -2.93 -10.24
CA TYR A 251 12.50 -3.45 -11.19
C TYR A 251 13.16 -4.35 -12.24
N ASP A 252 14.30 -3.93 -12.79
CA ASP A 252 15.09 -4.73 -13.74
C ASP A 252 15.58 -6.04 -13.09
N SER A 253 16.11 -5.96 -11.86
CA SER A 253 16.57 -7.13 -11.10
C SER A 253 15.43 -8.11 -10.79
N ILE A 254 14.28 -7.60 -10.31
CA ILE A 254 13.05 -8.37 -10.07
C ILE A 254 12.60 -9.07 -11.35
N LYS A 255 12.53 -8.35 -12.48
CA LYS A 255 12.08 -8.92 -13.76
C LYS A 255 13.04 -10.00 -14.26
N PHE A 256 14.34 -9.84 -14.03
CA PHE A 256 15.34 -10.84 -14.42
C PHE A 256 15.31 -12.08 -13.51
N HIS A 257 15.27 -11.89 -12.19
CA HIS A 257 15.46 -12.98 -11.23
C HIS A 257 14.17 -13.64 -10.77
N MET A 258 13.03 -12.94 -10.66
CA MET A 258 11.78 -13.47 -10.11
C MET A 258 10.77 -13.90 -11.18
N ARG A 259 10.83 -13.29 -12.37
CA ARG A 259 9.86 -13.59 -13.43
C ARG A 259 10.14 -14.95 -14.06
N ARG A 260 9.10 -15.77 -14.23
CA ARG A 260 9.13 -17.07 -14.90
C ARG A 260 8.05 -17.12 -15.98
N GLY A 261 8.07 -18.17 -16.80
CA GLY A 261 7.11 -18.36 -17.88
C GLY A 261 7.48 -17.60 -19.16
N ARG A 262 6.53 -17.48 -20.08
CA ARG A 262 6.74 -16.86 -21.40
C ARG A 262 7.15 -15.39 -21.31
N LEU A 263 7.82 -14.88 -22.35
CA LEU A 263 8.34 -13.51 -22.36
C LEU A 263 7.26 -12.42 -22.45
N LYS A 264 6.21 -12.63 -23.24
CA LYS A 264 5.14 -11.65 -23.45
C LYS A 264 3.82 -12.14 -22.88
N CYS A 265 3.05 -11.23 -22.29
CA CYS A 265 1.73 -11.51 -21.71
C CYS A 265 0.80 -12.20 -22.72
N ASN A 266 0.67 -11.59 -23.92
CA ASN A 266 -0.31 -11.94 -24.95
C ASN A 266 0.30 -12.53 -26.25
N LYS A 267 1.57 -12.97 -26.22
CA LYS A 267 2.28 -13.50 -27.40
C LYS A 267 3.33 -14.55 -26.98
N GLY A 268 3.65 -15.45 -27.89
CA GLY A 268 4.67 -16.49 -27.70
C GLY A 268 4.14 -17.76 -27.05
N ASP A 269 5.06 -18.69 -26.79
CA ASP A 269 4.79 -20.04 -26.32
C ASP A 269 5.30 -20.24 -24.87
N GLY A 270 4.69 -21.20 -24.16
CA GLY A 270 5.05 -21.59 -22.80
C GLY A 270 4.03 -21.17 -21.73
N ASN A 271 4.35 -21.51 -20.48
CA ASN A 271 3.47 -21.28 -19.33
C ASN A 271 3.19 -19.78 -19.09
N PRO A 272 2.03 -19.44 -18.48
CA PRO A 272 1.75 -18.08 -18.03
C PRO A 272 2.89 -17.44 -17.24
N PRO A 273 3.19 -16.15 -17.49
CA PRO A 273 4.13 -15.40 -16.68
C PRO A 273 3.68 -15.36 -15.22
N ILE A 274 4.64 -15.57 -14.32
CA ILE A 274 4.44 -15.49 -12.88
C ILE A 274 5.71 -14.95 -12.24
N TYR A 275 5.55 -14.12 -11.21
CA TYR A 275 6.65 -13.71 -10.35
C TYR A 275 6.70 -14.63 -9.14
N VAL A 276 7.82 -15.32 -8.96
CA VAL A 276 8.02 -16.31 -7.89
C VAL A 276 8.99 -15.79 -6.85
N ASN A 277 8.87 -16.31 -5.63
CA ASN A 277 9.84 -16.07 -4.57
C ASN A 277 11.17 -16.76 -4.89
N VAL A 278 12.27 -16.03 -4.71
CA VAL A 278 13.63 -16.49 -4.98
C VAL A 278 14.56 -16.27 -3.80
N ASN A 279 15.70 -16.94 -3.79
CA ASN A 279 16.77 -16.64 -2.87
C ASN A 279 17.43 -15.32 -3.30
N MET A 280 17.57 -14.36 -2.38
CA MET A 280 18.12 -13.05 -2.68
C MET A 280 19.55 -13.11 -3.26
N LYS A 281 20.35 -14.14 -2.98
CA LYS A 281 21.76 -14.24 -3.44
C LYS A 281 21.91 -15.01 -4.74
N THR A 282 21.14 -16.08 -4.93
CA THR A 282 21.28 -16.96 -6.10
C THR A 282 20.26 -16.70 -7.20
N GLY A 283 19.11 -16.11 -6.86
CA GLY A 283 17.97 -15.95 -7.79
C GLY A 283 17.21 -17.25 -8.07
N GLU A 284 17.54 -18.34 -7.37
CA GLU A 284 16.84 -19.62 -7.48
C GLU A 284 15.49 -19.57 -6.76
N THR A 285 14.48 -20.22 -7.32
CA THR A 285 13.14 -20.29 -6.72
C THR A 285 13.18 -21.06 -5.39
N VAL A 286 12.64 -20.47 -4.32
CA VAL A 286 12.72 -21.05 -2.96
C VAL A 286 11.42 -21.66 -2.44
N ASN A 287 10.29 -21.36 -3.08
CA ASN A 287 9.00 -21.94 -2.74
C ASN A 287 8.08 -21.98 -3.98
N HIS A 288 6.89 -22.54 -3.79
CA HIS A 288 5.89 -22.71 -4.84
C HIS A 288 4.58 -21.96 -4.55
N TRP A 289 4.63 -20.93 -3.69
CA TRP A 289 3.47 -20.11 -3.37
C TRP A 289 3.66 -18.66 -3.79
N VAL A 290 2.53 -18.00 -4.05
CA VAL A 290 2.39 -16.54 -4.10
C VAL A 290 1.38 -16.14 -3.03
N ASP A 291 1.58 -15.00 -2.39
CA ASP A 291 0.60 -14.48 -1.43
C ASP A 291 -0.36 -13.48 -2.09
N SER A 292 -1.46 -13.20 -1.40
CA SER A 292 -2.50 -12.26 -1.83
C SER A 292 -1.98 -10.82 -1.94
N LEU A 293 -1.06 -10.41 -1.06
CA LEU A 293 -0.48 -9.07 -1.01
C LEU A 293 0.31 -8.75 -2.29
N GLN A 294 1.00 -9.74 -2.86
CA GLN A 294 1.72 -9.60 -4.12
C GLN A 294 0.84 -9.15 -5.31
N ALA A 295 -0.50 -9.22 -5.20
CA ALA A 295 -1.38 -8.65 -6.21
C ALA A 295 -1.13 -7.14 -6.43
N ALA A 296 -0.74 -6.39 -5.39
CA ALA A 296 -0.48 -4.94 -5.42
C ALA A 296 0.64 -4.55 -6.40
N TRP A 297 1.57 -5.48 -6.68
CA TRP A 297 2.63 -5.27 -7.66
C TRP A 297 2.09 -4.88 -9.04
N THR A 298 0.89 -5.34 -9.39
CA THR A 298 0.22 -4.94 -10.64
C THR A 298 -0.01 -3.43 -10.70
N ALA A 299 -0.45 -2.79 -9.61
CA ALA A 299 -0.63 -1.34 -9.54
C ALA A 299 0.72 -0.60 -9.71
N VAL A 300 1.79 -1.12 -9.10
CA VAL A 300 3.16 -0.59 -9.29
C VAL A 300 3.60 -0.69 -10.76
N GLN A 301 3.30 -1.80 -11.43
CA GLN A 301 3.58 -1.98 -12.86
C GLN A 301 2.79 -0.99 -13.72
N VAL A 302 1.54 -0.71 -13.37
CA VAL A 302 0.73 0.32 -14.05
C VAL A 302 1.34 1.71 -13.86
N LEU A 303 1.72 2.08 -12.63
CA LEU A 303 2.35 3.36 -12.33
C LEU A 303 3.68 3.54 -13.06
N ASN A 304 4.46 2.47 -13.22
CA ASN A 304 5.70 2.47 -14.01
C ASN A 304 5.44 2.50 -15.53
N GLY A 305 4.22 2.24 -15.99
CA GLY A 305 3.86 2.18 -17.40
C GLY A 305 4.07 0.82 -18.09
N ASP A 306 4.38 -0.25 -17.36
CA ASP A 306 4.52 -1.62 -17.89
C ASP A 306 3.14 -2.32 -17.97
N ILE A 307 2.21 -1.73 -18.72
CA ILE A 307 0.79 -2.13 -18.78
C ILE A 307 0.61 -3.58 -19.24
N ASP A 308 1.40 -4.02 -20.22
CA ASP A 308 1.32 -5.41 -20.73
C ASP A 308 1.68 -6.44 -19.65
N GLU A 309 2.68 -6.14 -18.82
CA GLU A 309 3.07 -7.00 -17.72
C GLU A 309 2.03 -6.95 -16.58
N ALA A 310 1.51 -5.76 -16.27
CA ALA A 310 0.43 -5.59 -15.28
C ALA A 310 -0.82 -6.41 -15.63
N ILE A 311 -1.27 -6.39 -16.90
CA ILE A 311 -2.39 -7.22 -17.37
C ILE A 311 -2.15 -8.70 -17.06
N CYS A 312 -0.90 -9.17 -17.20
CA CYS A 312 -0.55 -10.56 -16.96
C CYS A 312 -0.58 -10.93 -15.48
N SER A 313 0.05 -10.10 -14.65
CA SER A 313 0.09 -10.25 -13.19
C SER A 313 -1.33 -10.28 -12.64
N HIS A 314 -2.18 -9.32 -13.04
CA HIS A 314 -3.58 -9.24 -12.65
C HIS A 314 -4.38 -10.50 -13.00
N ALA A 315 -4.19 -11.02 -14.21
CA ALA A 315 -4.95 -12.17 -14.70
C ALA A 315 -4.72 -13.43 -13.86
N LEU A 316 -3.54 -13.61 -13.26
CA LEU A 316 -3.27 -14.72 -12.34
C LEU A 316 -4.16 -14.61 -11.11
N TYR A 317 -4.10 -13.48 -10.40
CA TYR A 317 -4.86 -13.24 -9.17
C TYR A 317 -6.37 -13.25 -9.42
N TYR A 318 -6.82 -12.63 -10.51
CA TYR A 318 -8.24 -12.69 -10.87
C TYR A 318 -8.69 -14.12 -11.19
N SER A 319 -7.83 -14.96 -11.80
CA SER A 319 -8.18 -16.36 -12.03
C SER A 319 -8.27 -17.14 -10.71
N ILE A 320 -7.41 -16.87 -9.73
CA ILE A 320 -7.52 -17.46 -8.38
C ILE A 320 -8.83 -16.99 -7.71
N TRP A 321 -9.15 -15.69 -7.80
CA TRP A 321 -10.42 -15.14 -7.30
C TRP A 321 -11.62 -15.82 -7.95
N LYS A 322 -11.60 -16.06 -9.26
CA LYS A 322 -12.70 -16.77 -9.96
C LYS A 322 -12.87 -18.21 -9.50
N LYS A 323 -11.79 -18.87 -9.05
CA LYS A 323 -11.85 -20.25 -8.54
C LYS A 323 -12.47 -20.32 -7.15
N TYR A 324 -12.00 -19.48 -6.23
CA TYR A 324 -12.37 -19.58 -4.81
C TYR A 324 -13.44 -18.57 -4.38
N GLY A 325 -13.68 -17.54 -5.17
CA GLY A 325 -14.59 -16.45 -4.86
C GLY A 325 -13.98 -15.33 -4.02
N VAL A 326 -12.87 -15.58 -3.35
CA VAL A 326 -11.99 -14.62 -2.66
C VAL A 326 -10.55 -15.12 -2.82
N LEU A 327 -9.52 -14.31 -2.53
CA LEU A 327 -8.14 -14.77 -2.59
C LEU A 327 -7.74 -15.52 -1.32
N PRO A 328 -7.19 -16.74 -1.37
CA PRO A 328 -6.46 -17.27 -0.23
C PRO A 328 -5.22 -16.42 0.05
N GLU A 329 -4.84 -16.31 1.32
CA GLU A 329 -3.65 -15.54 1.70
C GLU A 329 -2.38 -16.08 1.05
N ARG A 330 -2.27 -17.40 0.87
CA ARG A 330 -1.22 -18.01 0.05
C ARG A 330 -1.77 -19.06 -0.88
N TYR A 331 -1.41 -18.96 -2.14
CA TYR A 331 -1.78 -19.89 -3.19
C TYR A 331 -0.56 -20.63 -3.73
N ASN A 332 -0.59 -21.96 -3.66
CA ASN A 332 0.47 -22.79 -4.22
C ASN A 332 0.24 -22.97 -5.73
N TRP A 333 1.06 -22.31 -6.55
CA TRP A 333 0.91 -22.32 -8.01
C TRP A 333 1.33 -23.65 -8.67
N TYR A 334 2.12 -24.47 -7.97
CA TYR A 334 2.50 -25.79 -8.46
C TYR A 334 1.39 -26.82 -8.20
N LEU A 335 0.91 -26.90 -6.95
CA LEU A 335 -0.15 -27.82 -6.52
C LEU A 335 -1.57 -27.33 -6.91
N ARG A 336 -1.70 -26.05 -7.26
CA ARG A 336 -2.94 -25.38 -7.67
C ARG A 336 -4.02 -25.34 -6.58
N VAL A 337 -3.60 -25.22 -5.33
CA VAL A 337 -4.45 -25.20 -4.13
C VAL A 337 -4.01 -24.09 -3.17
N PRO A 338 -4.90 -23.62 -2.27
CA PRO A 338 -4.49 -22.73 -1.19
C PRO A 338 -3.51 -23.45 -0.26
N GLU A 339 -2.45 -22.76 0.15
CA GLU A 339 -1.53 -23.21 1.20
C GLU A 339 -1.87 -22.57 2.54
N VAL A 340 -2.35 -21.33 2.49
CA VAL A 340 -2.92 -20.61 3.63
C VAL A 340 -4.30 -20.13 3.18
N THR A 341 -5.35 -20.66 3.81
CA THR A 341 -6.73 -20.60 3.32
C THR A 341 -7.52 -19.38 3.77
N PHE A 342 -7.00 -18.54 4.69
CA PHE A 342 -7.73 -17.38 5.18
C PHE A 342 -7.76 -16.23 4.15
N TYR A 343 -8.76 -15.34 4.24
CA TYR A 343 -8.87 -14.09 3.47
C TYR A 343 -9.36 -12.96 4.39
N PRO A 344 -8.49 -12.02 4.80
CA PRO A 344 -8.83 -10.99 5.78
C PRO A 344 -9.34 -9.71 5.10
N LEU A 345 -10.10 -9.84 4.00
CA LEU A 345 -10.68 -8.71 3.26
C LEU A 345 -9.66 -7.83 2.50
N ARG A 346 -8.52 -8.42 2.14
CA ARG A 346 -7.38 -7.86 1.41
C ARG A 346 -7.75 -6.98 0.19
N PRO A 347 -7.15 -5.78 0.04
CA PRO A 347 -7.47 -4.79 -1.01
C PRO A 347 -6.68 -4.93 -2.31
N GLU A 348 -5.58 -5.67 -2.35
CA GLU A 348 -4.51 -5.49 -3.36
C GLU A 348 -4.94 -5.85 -4.79
N LEU A 349 -5.82 -6.85 -4.95
CA LEU A 349 -6.43 -7.15 -6.26
C LEU A 349 -7.41 -6.05 -6.69
N ILE A 350 -8.12 -5.44 -5.74
CA ILE A 350 -9.07 -4.37 -6.01
C ILE A 350 -8.32 -3.11 -6.43
N GLU A 351 -7.28 -2.73 -5.69
CA GLU A 351 -6.36 -1.63 -6.05
C GLU A 351 -5.86 -1.82 -7.49
N SER A 352 -5.31 -3.00 -7.78
CA SER A 352 -4.76 -3.33 -9.09
C SER A 352 -5.80 -3.28 -10.21
N THR A 353 -7.04 -3.69 -9.91
CA THR A 353 -8.18 -3.59 -10.83
C THR A 353 -8.53 -2.12 -11.10
N TYR A 354 -8.54 -1.28 -10.07
CA TYR A 354 -8.76 0.15 -10.17
C TYR A 354 -7.68 0.84 -11.02
N PHE A 355 -6.40 0.61 -10.75
CA PHE A 355 -5.30 1.20 -11.52
C PHE A 355 -5.31 0.76 -12.99
N LEU A 356 -5.55 -0.54 -13.26
CA LEU A 356 -5.69 -1.02 -14.64
C LEU A 356 -6.90 -0.41 -15.35
N TYR A 357 -8.02 -0.24 -14.64
CA TYR A 357 -9.16 0.49 -15.19
C TYR A 357 -8.79 1.94 -15.48
N GLN A 358 -8.13 2.66 -14.58
CA GLN A 358 -7.76 4.05 -14.82
C GLN A 358 -6.82 4.19 -16.02
N ALA A 359 -5.81 3.34 -16.15
CA ALA A 359 -4.86 3.40 -17.25
C ALA A 359 -5.47 3.02 -18.61
N THR A 360 -6.33 1.99 -18.66
CA THR A 360 -6.84 1.44 -19.92
C THR A 360 -8.25 1.87 -20.27
N LYS A 361 -9.03 2.31 -19.28
CA LYS A 361 -10.50 2.50 -19.32
C LYS A 361 -11.26 1.27 -19.87
N ASN A 362 -10.64 0.07 -19.84
CA ASN A 362 -11.21 -1.13 -20.40
C ASN A 362 -12.37 -1.67 -19.53
N PRO A 363 -13.58 -1.87 -20.08
CA PRO A 363 -14.75 -2.35 -19.32
C PRO A 363 -14.56 -3.70 -18.64
N PHE A 364 -13.59 -4.52 -19.06
CA PHE A 364 -13.25 -5.78 -18.40
C PHE A 364 -13.02 -5.59 -16.89
N TYR A 365 -12.31 -4.53 -16.49
CA TYR A 365 -12.00 -4.29 -15.08
C TYR A 365 -13.23 -3.87 -14.26
N LEU A 366 -14.24 -3.26 -14.89
CA LEU A 366 -15.54 -3.03 -14.25
C LEU A 366 -16.29 -4.34 -14.01
N HIS A 367 -16.18 -5.31 -14.93
CA HIS A 367 -16.73 -6.66 -14.70
C HIS A 367 -16.00 -7.40 -13.58
N VAL A 368 -14.67 -7.29 -13.51
CA VAL A 368 -13.87 -7.82 -12.39
C VAL A 368 -14.35 -7.21 -11.07
N GLY A 369 -14.47 -5.89 -10.99
CA GLY A 369 -14.96 -5.21 -9.79
C GLY A 369 -16.37 -5.64 -9.38
N ARG A 370 -17.26 -5.86 -10.34
CA ARG A 370 -18.62 -6.34 -10.08
C ARG A 370 -18.60 -7.76 -9.52
N ASP A 371 -17.78 -8.64 -10.07
CA ASP A 371 -17.61 -10.01 -9.57
C ASP A 371 -17.03 -9.99 -8.14
N ILE A 372 -16.05 -9.14 -7.85
CA ILE A 372 -15.50 -8.94 -6.50
C ILE A 372 -16.61 -8.47 -5.54
N LEU A 373 -17.34 -7.42 -5.89
CA LEU A 373 -18.41 -6.85 -5.05
C LEU A 373 -19.49 -7.89 -4.73
N ASN A 374 -19.93 -8.67 -5.73
CA ASN A 374 -20.90 -9.73 -5.53
C ASN A 374 -20.38 -10.79 -4.56
N ASN A 375 -19.11 -11.17 -4.69
CA ASN A 375 -18.52 -12.21 -3.86
C ASN A 375 -18.31 -11.74 -2.41
N LEU A 376 -17.87 -10.51 -2.19
CA LEU A 376 -17.78 -9.93 -0.85
C LEU A 376 -19.17 -9.90 -0.18
N ASN A 377 -20.19 -9.37 -0.86
CA ASN A 377 -21.56 -9.35 -0.33
C ASN A 377 -22.10 -10.76 -0.02
N ASN A 378 -21.78 -11.75 -0.84
CA ASN A 378 -22.28 -13.11 -0.65
C ASN A 378 -21.52 -13.90 0.42
N TYR A 379 -20.21 -13.69 0.54
CA TYR A 379 -19.36 -14.54 1.38
C TYR A 379 -18.92 -13.87 2.68
N THR A 380 -18.64 -12.56 2.67
CA THR A 380 -18.03 -11.87 3.81
C THR A 380 -19.03 -11.05 4.63
N HIS A 381 -20.23 -10.73 4.11
CA HIS A 381 -21.25 -10.00 4.87
C HIS A 381 -21.60 -10.69 6.21
N ALA A 382 -21.66 -9.91 7.28
CA ALA A 382 -22.01 -10.30 8.65
C ALA A 382 -23.06 -9.34 9.25
N GLU A 383 -23.42 -9.49 10.53
CA GLU A 383 -24.55 -8.77 11.12
C GLU A 383 -24.37 -7.24 11.12
N CYS A 384 -23.16 -6.75 11.38
CA CYS A 384 -22.86 -5.32 11.49
C CYS A 384 -21.68 -4.84 10.65
N GLY A 385 -21.16 -5.69 9.75
CA GLY A 385 -20.04 -5.36 8.89
C GLY A 385 -19.69 -6.49 7.93
N TYR A 386 -18.41 -6.63 7.60
CA TYR A 386 -17.88 -7.70 6.76
C TYR A 386 -16.80 -8.45 7.54
N ALA A 387 -16.89 -9.78 7.54
CA ALA A 387 -16.04 -10.68 8.29
C ALA A 387 -14.96 -11.31 7.41
N THR A 388 -13.77 -11.47 7.97
CA THR A 388 -12.71 -12.32 7.46
C THR A 388 -13.23 -13.72 7.15
N ILE A 389 -12.76 -14.30 6.04
CA ILE A 389 -12.99 -15.72 5.73
C ILE A 389 -11.87 -16.53 6.36
N HIS A 390 -12.22 -17.48 7.23
CA HIS A 390 -11.29 -18.43 7.84
C HIS A 390 -10.70 -19.38 6.79
N ASP A 391 -11.57 -19.94 5.94
CA ASP A 391 -11.16 -20.87 4.89
C ASP A 391 -11.88 -20.60 3.56
N VAL A 392 -11.11 -20.26 2.53
CA VAL A 392 -11.64 -19.98 1.18
C VAL A 392 -12.28 -21.19 0.51
N ASN A 393 -12.10 -22.42 0.99
CA ASN A 393 -12.75 -23.59 0.41
C ASN A 393 -14.21 -23.70 0.86
N ASP A 394 -14.47 -23.52 2.15
CA ASP A 394 -15.81 -23.71 2.74
C ASP A 394 -16.55 -22.40 3.09
N LYS A 395 -15.86 -21.25 3.05
CA LYS A 395 -16.40 -19.91 3.35
C LYS A 395 -16.83 -19.73 4.82
N THR A 396 -16.26 -20.49 5.74
CA THR A 396 -16.36 -20.20 7.17
C THR A 396 -15.76 -18.84 7.49
N LYS A 397 -16.32 -18.14 8.48
CA LYS A 397 -15.97 -16.76 8.84
C LYS A 397 -15.26 -16.71 10.18
N GLU A 398 -14.32 -15.78 10.32
CA GLU A 398 -13.77 -15.33 11.59
C GLU A 398 -14.39 -13.99 11.97
N ASP A 399 -14.62 -13.77 13.26
CA ASP A 399 -15.22 -12.53 13.73
C ASP A 399 -14.20 -11.38 13.80
N ARG A 400 -13.77 -10.92 12.62
CA ARG A 400 -12.78 -9.86 12.46
C ARG A 400 -13.07 -9.03 11.21
N MET A 401 -13.00 -7.71 11.34
CA MET A 401 -12.99 -6.77 10.21
C MET A 401 -11.81 -5.82 10.36
N GLU A 402 -10.79 -6.02 9.53
CA GLU A 402 -9.59 -5.19 9.53
C GLU A 402 -9.91 -3.75 9.11
N SER A 403 -9.19 -2.76 9.65
CA SER A 403 -9.43 -1.34 9.32
C SER A 403 -9.29 -1.04 7.82
N PHE A 404 -8.33 -1.67 7.16
CA PHE A 404 -8.06 -1.52 5.72
C PHE A 404 -9.20 -1.95 4.81
N PHE A 405 -10.16 -2.73 5.30
CA PHE A 405 -11.34 -3.06 4.51
C PHE A 405 -12.10 -1.78 4.13
N LEU A 406 -12.23 -0.84 5.08
CA LEU A 406 -12.90 0.43 4.83
C LEU A 406 -11.97 1.43 4.15
N SER A 407 -10.72 1.55 4.60
CA SER A 407 -9.79 2.54 4.06
C SER A 407 -9.29 2.21 2.65
N GLU A 408 -9.26 0.93 2.25
CA GLU A 408 -8.73 0.51 0.95
C GLU A 408 -9.77 -0.23 0.11
N THR A 409 -10.23 -1.41 0.56
CA THR A 409 -11.10 -2.28 -0.27
C THR A 409 -12.36 -1.55 -0.71
N CYS A 410 -13.06 -0.88 0.22
CA CYS A 410 -14.23 -0.07 -0.08
C CYS A 410 -13.88 1.17 -0.91
N LYS A 411 -12.76 1.85 -0.62
CA LYS A 411 -12.32 3.05 -1.35
C LYS A 411 -12.06 2.75 -2.82
N TYR A 412 -11.25 1.74 -3.13
CA TYR A 412 -10.93 1.38 -4.51
C TYR A 412 -12.14 0.81 -5.27
N LEU A 413 -13.02 0.04 -4.61
CA LEU A 413 -14.29 -0.38 -5.23
C LEU A 413 -15.19 0.81 -5.56
N TYR A 414 -15.31 1.78 -4.65
CA TYR A 414 -16.08 2.99 -4.88
C TYR A 414 -15.52 3.79 -6.06
N LEU A 415 -14.21 4.07 -6.04
CA LEU A 415 -13.52 4.80 -7.11
C LEU A 415 -13.57 4.08 -8.46
N LEU A 416 -13.57 2.75 -8.49
CA LEU A 416 -13.70 1.98 -9.73
C LEU A 416 -15.03 2.26 -10.46
N PHE A 417 -16.11 2.53 -9.72
CA PHE A 417 -17.44 2.76 -10.29
C PHE A 417 -17.84 4.24 -10.37
N ASP A 418 -17.29 5.11 -9.53
CA ASP A 418 -17.54 6.55 -9.54
C ASP A 418 -16.66 7.28 -10.58
N LYS A 419 -16.97 7.11 -11.87
CA LYS A 419 -16.20 7.70 -12.98
C LYS A 419 -16.05 9.22 -12.89
N ASP A 420 -16.98 9.89 -12.22
CA ASP A 420 -17.03 11.34 -12.12
C ASP A 420 -16.29 11.89 -10.90
N ASN A 421 -15.79 11.02 -10.02
CA ASN A 421 -15.00 11.38 -8.86
C ASN A 421 -13.81 12.27 -9.24
N HIS A 422 -13.47 13.23 -8.38
CA HIS A 422 -12.35 14.14 -8.60
C HIS A 422 -11.03 13.37 -8.81
N LEU A 423 -10.78 12.33 -8.01
CA LEU A 423 -9.55 11.53 -8.11
C LEU A 423 -9.42 10.82 -9.45
N ASN A 424 -10.54 10.42 -10.06
CA ASN A 424 -10.54 9.78 -11.37
C ASN A 424 -10.34 10.79 -12.51
N LYS A 425 -10.87 12.01 -12.37
CA LYS A 425 -10.72 13.09 -13.36
C LYS A 425 -9.33 13.74 -13.32
N ALA A 426 -8.71 13.75 -12.15
CA ALA A 426 -7.42 14.37 -11.88
C ALA A 426 -6.37 13.35 -11.43
N GLU A 427 -6.38 12.13 -12.00
CA GLU A 427 -5.52 11.01 -11.60
C GLU A 427 -4.02 11.37 -11.53
N SER A 428 -3.53 12.27 -12.38
CA SER A 428 -2.13 12.72 -12.40
C SER A 428 -1.76 13.74 -11.31
N ARG A 429 -2.72 14.21 -10.51
CA ARG A 429 -2.51 15.16 -9.41
C ARG A 429 -2.41 14.49 -8.05
N TYR A 430 -2.57 13.18 -7.97
CA TYR A 430 -2.61 12.45 -6.69
C TYR A 430 -1.78 11.17 -6.75
N VAL A 431 -1.28 10.77 -5.59
CA VAL A 431 -0.64 9.48 -5.36
C VAL A 431 -1.21 8.88 -4.07
N PHE A 432 -1.51 7.59 -4.10
CA PHE A 432 -1.97 6.85 -2.93
C PHE A 432 -0.75 6.31 -2.19
N ASN A 433 -0.66 6.33 -0.86
CA ASN A 433 0.34 5.53 -0.14
C ASN A 433 -0.02 4.03 -0.22
N THR A 434 0.68 3.18 0.54
CA THR A 434 0.44 1.72 0.52
C THR A 434 -0.82 1.30 1.31
N GLU A 435 -1.42 2.21 2.09
CA GLU A 435 -2.69 2.02 2.81
C GLU A 435 -3.84 2.78 2.12
N GLY A 436 -3.67 3.10 0.83
CA GLY A 436 -4.68 3.79 0.03
C GLY A 436 -5.00 5.22 0.46
N HIS A 437 -4.19 5.87 1.29
CA HIS A 437 -4.37 7.28 1.64
C HIS A 437 -3.85 8.22 0.55
N VAL A 438 -4.60 9.28 0.28
CA VAL A 438 -4.37 10.14 -0.87
C VAL A 438 -3.48 11.33 -0.53
N PHE A 439 -2.39 11.49 -1.28
CA PHE A 439 -1.51 12.64 -1.21
C PHE A 439 -1.53 13.43 -2.53
N PRO A 440 -1.73 14.76 -2.49
CA PRO A 440 -1.64 15.58 -3.69
C PRO A 440 -0.17 15.71 -4.14
N ILE A 441 0.05 15.57 -5.44
CA ILE A 441 1.33 15.85 -6.10
C ILE A 441 1.42 17.35 -6.30
N ASP A 442 2.17 18.01 -5.42
CA ASP A 442 2.27 19.46 -5.31
C ASP A 442 3.75 19.88 -5.27
N ASP A 443 4.06 21.01 -5.91
CA ASP A 443 5.39 21.62 -5.90
C ASP A 443 5.90 21.92 -4.48
N ARG A 444 5.01 22.11 -3.50
CA ARG A 444 5.39 22.29 -2.08
C ARG A 444 6.17 21.10 -1.51
N PHE A 445 5.90 19.88 -2.00
CA PHE A 445 6.61 18.68 -1.57
C PHE A 445 7.91 18.46 -2.34
N ARG A 446 8.16 19.23 -3.41
CA ARG A 446 9.41 19.15 -4.17
C ARG A 446 10.54 19.99 -3.58
N ARG A 447 10.23 20.95 -2.70
CA ARG A 447 11.22 21.82 -2.03
C ARG A 447 11.37 21.45 -0.56
N LYS A 448 12.60 21.41 -0.04
CA LYS A 448 12.89 21.14 1.37
C LYS A 448 12.91 22.47 2.12
N PRO A 449 11.91 22.79 2.97
CA PRO A 449 11.84 24.09 3.65
C PRO A 449 13.06 24.39 4.53
N TRP A 450 13.77 23.36 4.99
CA TRP A 450 14.98 23.46 5.82
C TRP A 450 16.28 23.62 5.02
N GLU A 451 16.25 23.51 3.68
CA GLU A 451 17.41 23.78 2.83
C GLU A 451 17.40 25.25 2.41
N THR A 452 18.44 26.01 2.77
CA THR A 452 18.60 27.40 2.31
C THR A 452 18.82 27.45 0.79
N GLU A 453 18.13 28.37 0.10
CA GLU A 453 18.38 28.75 -1.29
C GLU A 453 19.87 29.15 -1.47
N GLY A 454 20.71 28.19 -1.85
CA GLY A 454 22.17 28.37 -1.89
C GLY A 454 22.97 27.07 -1.88
N ALA A 455 22.37 25.95 -1.47
CA ALA A 455 22.90 24.61 -1.72
C ALA A 455 22.33 24.02 -3.02
N GLU A 456 22.45 24.75 -4.14
CA GLU A 456 22.24 24.15 -5.45
C GLU A 456 23.36 23.12 -5.67
N SER A 457 23.11 21.85 -5.36
CA SER A 457 23.66 20.81 -6.23
C SER A 457 23.15 21.13 -7.62
N GLU A 458 24.02 21.24 -8.62
CA GLU A 458 23.67 21.44 -10.02
C GLU A 458 22.65 20.37 -10.46
N ALA A 459 21.36 20.62 -10.21
CA ALA A 459 20.29 19.93 -10.88
C ALA A 459 20.35 20.44 -12.32
N PRO A 460 20.55 19.58 -13.33
CA PRO A 460 20.54 20.03 -14.70
C PRO A 460 19.20 20.73 -14.93
N SER A 461 19.29 21.99 -15.38
CA SER A 461 18.21 22.93 -15.69
C SER A 461 17.38 22.51 -16.90
N THR A 462 17.04 21.23 -16.95
CA THR A 462 16.04 20.62 -17.82
C THR A 462 15.04 19.88 -16.95
N VAL A 463 14.32 20.65 -16.14
CA VAL A 463 13.03 20.22 -15.61
C VAL A 463 12.10 20.08 -16.81
N LEU A 464 12.14 18.93 -17.47
CA LEU A 464 11.02 18.45 -18.25
C LEU A 464 9.92 18.18 -17.25
N SER A 465 9.07 19.18 -17.12
CA SER A 465 7.71 19.07 -16.66
C SER A 465 7.06 17.78 -17.18
N VAL A 466 7.01 16.74 -16.36
CA VAL A 466 6.17 15.57 -16.63
C VAL A 466 4.68 15.96 -16.51
N VAL A 467 4.37 17.15 -15.98
CA VAL A 467 3.04 17.78 -16.11
C VAL A 467 3.17 19.30 -16.28
N ASN A 468 3.63 19.77 -17.44
CA ASN A 468 3.13 21.04 -18.00
C ASN A 468 2.48 20.68 -19.32
N VAL A 469 1.15 20.62 -19.33
CA VAL A 469 0.39 20.70 -20.58
C VAL A 469 0.50 22.15 -21.07
N LYS A 470 1.68 22.52 -21.58
CA LYS A 470 1.78 23.64 -22.50
C LYS A 470 1.26 23.14 -23.83
N LYS A 471 0.10 23.67 -24.25
CA LYS A 471 -0.38 23.62 -25.62
C LYS A 471 0.68 24.24 -26.54
N ASN A 472 1.62 23.44 -27.04
CA ASN A 472 2.12 23.55 -28.40
C ASN A 472 2.97 22.34 -28.80
N SER A 473 2.51 21.78 -29.92
CA SER A 473 2.94 20.67 -30.76
C SER A 473 4.42 20.26 -30.81
N THR A 474 4.57 18.94 -31.03
CA THR A 474 5.66 18.18 -31.66
C THR A 474 6.88 17.78 -30.82
N PHE A 475 6.66 17.12 -29.66
CA PHE A 475 7.28 15.82 -29.31
C PHE A 475 6.84 15.46 -27.87
N SER A 476 5.82 14.60 -27.76
CA SER A 476 5.27 14.06 -26.52
C SER A 476 5.02 12.58 -26.76
N ASN A 477 5.97 11.72 -26.41
CA ASN A 477 5.78 10.27 -26.49
C ASN A 477 5.46 9.72 -25.10
N CYS A 478 4.43 10.25 -24.45
CA CYS A 478 3.56 9.39 -23.64
C CYS A 478 2.60 8.75 -24.65
N GLU A 479 2.98 7.60 -25.19
CA GLU A 479 2.12 6.87 -26.11
C GLU A 479 0.80 6.54 -25.40
N THR A 480 -0.31 6.97 -25.98
CA THR A 480 -1.63 6.63 -25.45
C THR A 480 -1.81 5.12 -25.50
N VAL A 481 -2.41 4.53 -24.45
CA VAL A 481 -2.80 3.12 -24.44
C VAL A 481 -3.57 2.79 -25.74
N SER A 482 -3.17 1.70 -26.40
CA SER A 482 -3.68 1.32 -27.71
C SER A 482 -5.19 1.07 -27.68
N ASP A 483 -5.86 1.30 -28.80
CA ASP A 483 -7.29 0.98 -28.93
C ASP A 483 -7.57 -0.51 -28.68
N GLU A 484 -6.60 -1.38 -28.98
CA GLU A 484 -6.73 -2.80 -28.67
C GLU A 484 -6.86 -3.06 -27.17
N GLN A 485 -6.02 -2.42 -26.36
CA GLN A 485 -6.05 -2.52 -24.90
C GLN A 485 -7.27 -1.83 -24.29
N LYS A 486 -7.92 -0.90 -25.00
CA LYS A 486 -9.14 -0.21 -24.55
C LYS A 486 -10.42 -1.00 -24.82
N PHE A 487 -10.55 -1.57 -26.03
CA PHE A 487 -11.84 -2.08 -26.52
C PHE A 487 -11.93 -3.61 -26.62
N PHE A 488 -10.80 -4.33 -26.71
CA PHE A 488 -10.81 -5.80 -26.72
C PHE A 488 -10.52 -6.36 -25.33
N MET A 489 -10.66 -7.68 -25.17
CA MET A 489 -10.23 -8.34 -23.93
C MET A 489 -8.75 -8.03 -23.67
N PRO A 490 -8.37 -7.59 -22.44
CA PRO A 490 -6.98 -7.29 -22.10
C PRO A 490 -6.04 -8.47 -22.38
N MET A 491 -6.54 -9.70 -22.23
CA MET A 491 -5.84 -10.92 -22.56
C MET A 491 -6.55 -11.68 -23.68
N LYS A 492 -5.81 -12.12 -24.72
CA LYS A 492 -6.40 -12.90 -25.82
C LYS A 492 -6.89 -14.25 -25.30
N SER A 493 -7.98 -14.75 -25.88
CA SER A 493 -8.68 -15.96 -25.43
C SER A 493 -7.77 -17.17 -25.18
N PRO A 494 -6.80 -17.54 -26.05
CA PRO A 494 -5.93 -18.68 -25.79
C PRO A 494 -5.07 -18.51 -24.52
N TYR A 495 -4.56 -17.30 -24.28
CA TYR A 495 -3.72 -17.01 -23.12
C TYR A 495 -4.55 -16.90 -21.83
N TYR A 496 -5.78 -16.40 -21.93
CA TYR A 496 -6.70 -16.37 -20.81
C TYR A 496 -7.12 -17.79 -20.38
N GLN A 497 -7.35 -18.69 -21.34
CA GLN A 497 -7.61 -20.10 -21.06
C GLN A 497 -6.40 -20.83 -20.46
N GLN A 498 -5.19 -20.49 -20.90
CA GLN A 498 -3.98 -20.99 -20.25
C GLN A 498 -3.89 -20.53 -18.79
N MET A 499 -4.26 -19.28 -18.48
CA MET A 499 -4.25 -18.76 -17.12
C MET A 499 -5.25 -19.50 -16.22
N LYS A 500 -6.48 -19.71 -16.70
CA LYS A 500 -7.49 -20.53 -16.01
C LYS A 500 -6.99 -21.96 -15.76
N SER A 501 -6.43 -22.60 -16.78
CA SER A 501 -5.85 -23.94 -16.67
C SER A 501 -4.72 -24.01 -15.64
N ALA A 502 -3.88 -22.97 -15.57
CA ALA A 502 -2.77 -22.88 -14.62
C ALA A 502 -3.26 -22.81 -13.17
N VAL A 503 -4.44 -22.23 -12.91
CA VAL A 503 -5.05 -22.24 -11.56
C VAL A 503 -6.00 -23.41 -11.34
N GLY A 504 -6.11 -24.34 -12.29
CA GLY A 504 -6.98 -25.51 -12.20
C GLY A 504 -8.47 -25.21 -12.37
N ILE A 505 -8.82 -24.14 -13.09
CA ILE A 505 -10.17 -23.94 -13.64
C ILE A 505 -10.20 -24.64 -15.00
N GLY A 506 -11.00 -25.71 -15.12
CA GLY A 506 -11.30 -26.36 -16.40
C GLY A 506 -12.33 -25.56 -17.22
N ASP A 507 -12.50 -25.94 -18.49
CA ASP A 507 -13.54 -25.39 -19.38
C ASP A 507 -14.96 -25.71 -18.90
#